data_AF-A0A0G4LRQ1-F1
#
_entry.id   AF-A0A0G4LRQ1-F1
#
_cell.length_a   1.000
_cell.length_b   1.000
_cell.length_c   1.000
_cell.angle_alpha   90.00
_cell.angle_beta   90.00
_cell.angle_gamma   90.00
#
_symmetry.space_group_name_H-M   'P 1'
#
loop_
_entity.id
_entity.type
_entity.pdbx_description
1 polymer ?
#
loop_
_entity_poly.entity_id
_entity_poly.type
_entity_poly.pdbx_seq_one_letter_code
_entity_poly.pdbx_strand_id
1 'polypeptide(L)'
;MVSLLKLANITEEGVRFLSPHDGSPMLLTPEHSISLQNTIGSDIIMQLDDVLVTTSPDKERMREAMERSVRWLDRCIAAHQNPTTQNLFCIIQGGLDLEMRRECCRQMLARDTPGIAIGGLSGGEAKADYCRVVRTCAEMLPDLKPRYVMGIGYPEDLVVSVALGADMFDC
;
A
#
# COMPACT_ATOMS: atom_id res chain seq x y z
N MET A 1 5.02 13.96 -9.95
CA MET A 1 4.06 12.84 -10.08
C MET A 1 2.68 13.41 -10.33
N VAL A 2 2.07 13.17 -11.49
CA VAL A 2 0.68 13.59 -11.75
C VAL A 2 -0.21 12.57 -11.07
N SER A 3 -0.76 12.92 -9.91
CA SER A 3 -1.77 12.08 -9.28
C SER A 3 -3.03 12.12 -10.14
N LEU A 4 -3.46 10.95 -10.64
CA LEU A 4 -4.73 10.78 -11.36
C LEU A 4 -5.95 10.93 -10.43
N LEU A 5 -5.75 11.18 -9.13
CA LEU A 5 -6.82 11.32 -8.13
C LEU A 5 -7.89 12.35 -8.50
N LYS A 6 -7.54 13.44 -9.21
CA LYS A 6 -8.54 14.43 -9.66
C LYS A 6 -9.54 13.87 -10.69
N LEU A 7 -9.20 12.74 -11.32
CA LEU A 7 -9.99 12.06 -12.35
C LEU A 7 -10.50 10.70 -11.86
N ALA A 8 -10.28 10.35 -10.59
CA ALA A 8 -10.58 9.04 -10.04
C ALA A 8 -11.75 9.09 -9.05
N ASN A 9 -12.71 8.19 -9.22
CA ASN A 9 -13.76 7.92 -8.23
C ASN A 9 -13.52 6.51 -7.66
N ILE A 10 -13.40 6.44 -6.34
CA ILE A 10 -13.11 5.22 -5.61
C ILE A 10 -14.39 4.74 -4.95
N THR A 11 -14.81 3.52 -5.29
CA THR A 11 -15.94 2.83 -4.65
C THR A 11 -15.46 1.48 -4.12
N GLU A 12 -16.34 0.72 -3.48
CA GLU A 12 -15.98 -0.63 -3.02
C GLU A 12 -15.59 -1.56 -4.19
N GLU A 13 -16.16 -1.37 -5.37
CA GLU A 13 -15.88 -2.18 -6.56
C GLU A 13 -14.42 -2.07 -7.03
N GLY A 14 -13.88 -0.85 -7.01
CA GLY A 14 -12.56 -0.51 -7.51
C GLY A 14 -12.40 0.99 -7.77
N VAL A 15 -11.38 1.34 -8.56
CA VAL A 15 -11.07 2.72 -8.94
C VAL A 15 -11.56 2.96 -10.37
N ARG A 16 -12.49 3.90 -10.54
CA ARG A 16 -12.93 4.40 -11.84
C ARG A 16 -12.13 5.63 -12.21
N PHE A 17 -11.53 5.67 -13.39
CA PHE A 17 -10.73 6.81 -13.86
C PHE A 17 -10.80 6.93 -15.37
N LEU A 18 -10.32 8.04 -15.92
CA LEU A 18 -10.18 8.20 -17.36
C LEU A 18 -8.77 7.79 -17.80
N SER A 19 -8.69 7.03 -18.88
CA SER A 19 -7.44 6.70 -19.54
C SER A 19 -6.65 7.99 -19.86
N PRO A 20 -5.37 8.08 -19.46
CA PRO A 20 -4.54 9.25 -19.77
C PRO A 20 -4.17 9.33 -21.27
N HIS A 21 -4.40 8.27 -22.03
CA HIS A 21 -4.05 8.21 -23.46
C HIS A 21 -5.16 8.76 -24.36
N ASP A 22 -6.41 8.40 -24.07
CA ASP A 22 -7.55 8.69 -24.94
C ASP A 22 -8.80 9.20 -24.20
N GLY A 23 -8.76 9.31 -22.87
CA GLY A 23 -9.89 9.76 -22.06
C GLY A 23 -11.02 8.75 -21.92
N SER A 24 -10.84 7.50 -22.37
CA SER A 24 -11.85 6.45 -22.22
C SER A 24 -12.06 6.08 -20.74
N PRO A 25 -13.30 5.76 -20.31
CA PRO A 25 -13.55 5.31 -18.94
C PRO A 25 -12.89 3.95 -18.67
N MET A 26 -12.17 3.87 -17.55
CA MET A 26 -11.51 2.66 -17.06
C MET A 26 -12.01 2.30 -15.66
N LEU A 27 -11.98 1.01 -15.33
CA LEU A 27 -12.21 0.48 -13.99
C LEU A 27 -11.08 -0.49 -13.65
N LEU A 28 -10.35 -0.17 -12.58
CA LEU A 28 -9.36 -1.07 -12.00
C LEU A 28 -9.90 -1.62 -10.68
N THR A 29 -10.28 -2.89 -10.69
CA THR A 29 -10.65 -3.63 -9.47
C THR A 29 -9.44 -4.39 -8.92
N PRO A 30 -9.48 -4.83 -7.65
CA PRO A 30 -8.50 -5.78 -7.09
C PRO A 30 -8.23 -6.99 -8.00
N GLU A 31 -9.29 -7.64 -8.50
CA GLU A 31 -9.18 -8.82 -9.36
C GLU A 31 -8.49 -8.49 -10.70
N HIS A 32 -8.88 -7.36 -11.30
CA HIS A 32 -8.29 -6.94 -12.57
C HIS A 32 -6.82 -6.56 -12.39
N SER A 33 -6.46 -5.86 -11.31
CA SER A 33 -5.07 -5.51 -10.99
C SER A 33 -4.19 -6.76 -10.82
N ILE A 34 -4.68 -7.77 -10.08
CA ILE A 34 -3.96 -9.03 -9.90
C ILE A 34 -3.86 -9.83 -11.21
N SER A 35 -4.91 -9.86 -12.02
CA SER A 35 -4.88 -10.54 -13.33
C SER A 35 -3.83 -9.92 -14.28
N LEU A 36 -3.72 -8.58 -14.31
CA LEU A 36 -2.71 -7.87 -15.08
C LEU A 36 -1.30 -8.21 -14.58
N GLN A 37 -1.07 -8.17 -13.27
CA GLN A 37 0.23 -8.51 -12.66
C GLN A 37 0.59 -9.99 -12.85
N ASN A 38 -0.38 -10.91 -12.83
CA ASN A 38 -0.16 -12.31 -13.15
C ASN A 38 0.24 -12.52 -14.62
N THR A 39 -0.33 -11.71 -15.53
CA THR A 39 0.01 -11.74 -16.96
C THR A 39 1.39 -11.14 -17.24
N ILE A 40 1.75 -10.06 -16.54
CA ILE A 40 3.10 -9.46 -16.62
C ILE A 40 4.17 -10.44 -16.13
N GLY A 41 3.84 -11.26 -15.13
CA GLY A 41 4.73 -12.31 -14.62
C GLY A 41 5.85 -11.78 -13.71
N SER A 42 5.62 -10.68 -12.98
CA SER A 42 6.60 -10.15 -12.01
C SER A 42 6.75 -11.04 -10.77
N ASP A 43 7.96 -11.13 -10.22
CA ASP A 43 8.26 -11.99 -9.06
C ASP A 43 7.60 -11.51 -7.75
N ILE A 44 7.37 -10.20 -7.64
CA ILE A 44 6.61 -9.56 -6.56
C ILE A 44 5.45 -8.81 -7.21
N ILE A 45 4.26 -8.98 -6.63
CA ILE A 45 3.03 -8.29 -7.02
C ILE A 45 2.47 -7.56 -5.81
N MET A 46 1.84 -6.42 -6.03
CA MET A 46 1.30 -5.58 -4.98
C MET A 46 -0.23 -5.68 -4.97
N GLN A 47 -0.85 -5.71 -3.80
CA GLN A 47 -2.31 -5.54 -3.73
C GLN A 47 -2.73 -4.19 -4.34
N LEU A 48 -3.97 -4.11 -4.82
CA LEU A 48 -4.60 -2.80 -4.99
C LEU A 48 -5.02 -2.27 -3.62
N ASP A 49 -4.78 -0.99 -3.36
CA ASP A 49 -5.12 -0.30 -2.12
C ASP A 49 -5.79 1.07 -2.39
N ASP A 50 -6.51 1.57 -1.38
CA ASP A 50 -7.17 2.87 -1.41
C ASP A 50 -6.34 3.88 -0.63
N VAL A 51 -5.66 4.77 -1.35
CA VAL A 51 -4.63 5.64 -0.79
C VAL A 51 -5.10 7.09 -0.74
N LEU A 52 -4.91 7.72 0.42
CA LEU A 52 -5.04 9.16 0.61
C LEU A 52 -3.66 9.81 0.74
N VAL A 53 -3.61 11.12 0.47
CA VAL A 53 -2.47 11.95 0.86
C VAL A 53 -2.23 11.79 2.35
N THR A 54 -1.00 11.45 2.73
CA THR A 54 -0.58 11.13 4.11
C THR A 54 -0.98 12.20 5.13
N THR A 55 -0.95 13.47 4.72
CA THR A 55 -1.26 14.65 5.54
C THR A 55 -2.74 15.06 5.49
N SER A 56 -3.62 14.25 4.88
CA SER A 56 -5.05 14.53 4.81
C SER A 56 -5.65 14.73 6.22
N PRO A 57 -6.41 15.82 6.45
CA PRO A 57 -7.08 16.04 7.73
C PRO A 57 -8.35 15.19 7.89
N ASP A 58 -8.84 14.57 6.81
CA ASP A 58 -10.08 13.78 6.81
C ASP A 58 -9.83 12.38 7.38
N LYS A 59 -10.01 12.26 8.69
CA LYS A 59 -9.82 11.00 9.43
C LYS A 59 -10.84 9.93 9.07
N GLU A 60 -12.08 10.31 8.76
CA GLU A 60 -13.13 9.36 8.42
C GLU A 60 -12.86 8.73 7.06
N ARG A 61 -12.50 9.53 6.06
CA ARG A 61 -12.12 9.01 4.74
C ARG A 61 -10.83 8.18 4.80
N MET A 62 -9.87 8.55 5.65
CA MET A 62 -8.64 7.78 5.89
C MET A 62 -8.95 6.41 6.50
N ARG A 63 -9.85 6.36 7.48
CA ARG A 63 -10.33 5.11 8.09
C ARG A 63 -11.03 4.23 7.06
N GLU A 64 -11.93 4.81 6.28
CA GLU A 64 -12.64 4.09 5.21
C GLU A 64 -11.67 3.51 4.17
N ALA A 65 -10.64 4.27 3.77
CA ALA A 65 -9.58 3.82 2.87
C ALA A 65 -8.79 2.64 3.43
N MET A 66 -8.39 2.73 4.71
CA MET A 66 -7.66 1.66 5.39
C MET A 66 -8.50 0.39 5.45
N GLU A 67 -9.77 0.50 5.87
CA GLU A 67 -10.69 -0.65 5.96
C GLU A 67 -10.99 -1.25 4.59
N ARG A 68 -11.18 -0.41 3.55
CA ARG A 68 -11.34 -0.86 2.16
C ARG A 68 -10.10 -1.59 1.66
N SER A 69 -8.91 -1.08 1.97
CA SER A 69 -7.65 -1.72 1.57
C SER A 69 -7.50 -3.12 2.18
N VAL A 70 -7.98 -3.34 3.40
CA VAL A 70 -8.04 -4.69 4.00
C VAL A 70 -9.00 -5.59 3.22
N ARG A 71 -10.23 -5.13 2.93
CA ARG A 71 -11.20 -5.92 2.14
C ARG A 71 -10.71 -6.20 0.72
N TRP A 72 -10.00 -5.25 0.13
CA TRP A 72 -9.37 -5.41 -1.19
C TRP A 72 -8.20 -6.39 -1.17
N LEU A 73 -7.45 -6.50 -0.07
CA LEU A 73 -6.45 -7.55 0.07
C LEU A 73 -7.07 -8.95 -0.04
N ASP A 74 -8.19 -9.19 0.65
CA ASP A 74 -8.88 -10.49 0.59
C ASP A 74 -9.29 -10.85 -0.84
N ARG A 75 -9.77 -9.84 -1.60
CA ARG A 75 -10.08 -9.98 -3.03
C ARG A 75 -8.84 -10.23 -3.88
N CYS A 76 -7.72 -9.56 -3.59
CA CYS A 76 -6.45 -9.76 -4.28
C CYS A 76 -5.92 -11.18 -4.07
N ILE A 77 -5.97 -11.68 -2.83
CA ILE A 77 -5.55 -13.04 -2.47
C ILE A 77 -6.40 -14.06 -3.24
N ALA A 78 -7.72 -13.90 -3.25
CA ALA A 78 -8.62 -14.79 -3.96
C ALA A 78 -8.39 -14.79 -5.48
N ALA A 79 -8.02 -13.64 -6.06
CA ALA A 79 -7.76 -13.51 -7.49
C ALA A 79 -6.39 -14.06 -7.93
N HIS A 80 -5.43 -14.17 -7.01
CA HIS A 80 -4.06 -14.51 -7.35
C HIS A 80 -3.89 -15.99 -7.76
N GLN A 81 -3.50 -16.23 -9.01
CA GLN A 81 -3.42 -17.59 -9.57
C GLN A 81 -2.02 -18.24 -9.53
N ASN A 82 -0.97 -17.49 -9.20
CA ASN A 82 0.43 -17.94 -9.32
C ASN A 82 1.24 -17.85 -8.00
N PRO A 83 0.73 -18.32 -6.84
CA PRO A 83 1.37 -18.11 -5.53
C PRO A 83 2.73 -18.82 -5.36
N THR A 84 3.08 -19.75 -6.25
CA THR A 84 4.36 -20.47 -6.22
C THR A 84 5.47 -19.76 -6.98
N THR A 85 5.14 -18.77 -7.81
CA THR A 85 6.11 -18.03 -8.65
C THR A 85 6.04 -16.52 -8.49
N GLN A 86 4.96 -15.99 -7.93
CA GLN A 86 4.80 -14.55 -7.65
C GLN A 86 4.41 -14.35 -6.19
N ASN A 87 5.01 -13.35 -5.55
CA ASN A 87 4.82 -13.06 -4.14
C ASN A 87 3.91 -11.84 -3.98
N LEU A 88 2.68 -12.05 -3.52
CA LEU A 88 1.74 -10.96 -3.23
C LEU A 88 2.09 -10.25 -1.92
N PHE A 89 2.34 -8.94 -1.97
CA PHE A 89 2.56 -8.11 -0.77
C PHE A 89 1.28 -7.38 -0.38
N CYS A 90 0.95 -7.40 0.91
CA CYS A 90 -0.05 -6.50 1.48
C CYS A 90 0.55 -5.09 1.67
N ILE A 91 -0.30 -4.07 1.77
CA ILE A 91 0.13 -2.68 1.95
C ILE A 91 -0.54 -2.09 3.18
N ILE A 92 0.26 -1.75 4.19
CA ILE A 92 -0.23 -1.07 5.39
C ILE A 92 -0.60 0.37 5.07
N GLN A 93 -1.82 0.77 5.41
CA GLN A 93 -2.37 2.12 5.27
C GLN A 93 -2.71 2.74 6.64
N GLY A 94 -3.18 3.99 6.67
CA GLY A 94 -3.59 4.70 7.90
C GLY A 94 -2.99 6.09 8.10
N GLY A 95 -2.32 6.66 7.09
CA GLY A 95 -1.76 8.01 7.15
C GLY A 95 -0.74 8.17 8.29
N LEU A 96 -0.86 9.25 9.07
CA LEU A 96 -0.01 9.52 10.24
C LEU A 96 -0.64 9.07 11.58
N ASP A 97 -1.82 8.45 11.55
CA ASP A 97 -2.48 7.98 12.77
C ASP A 97 -1.90 6.63 13.21
N LEU A 98 -1.14 6.64 14.30
CA LEU A 98 -0.44 5.45 14.78
C LEU A 98 -1.41 4.34 15.24
N GLU A 99 -2.61 4.66 15.72
CA GLU A 99 -3.59 3.64 16.09
C GLU A 99 -4.20 2.99 14.85
N MET A 100 -4.53 3.77 13.82
CA MET A 100 -4.95 3.22 12.52
C MET A 100 -3.86 2.36 11.88
N ARG A 101 -2.59 2.77 11.98
CA ARG A 101 -1.45 1.97 11.51
C ARG A 101 -1.34 0.63 12.22
N ARG A 102 -1.43 0.62 13.56
CA ARG A 102 -1.42 -0.64 14.34
C ARG A 102 -2.60 -1.53 13.98
N GLU A 103 -3.78 -0.95 13.80
CA GLU A 103 -4.97 -1.69 13.40
C GLU A 103 -4.81 -2.32 12.01
N CYS A 104 -4.36 -1.54 11.03
CA CYS A 104 -4.08 -2.04 9.70
C CYS A 104 -3.02 -3.16 9.74
N CYS A 105 -1.94 -2.99 10.50
CA CYS A 105 -0.94 -4.05 10.71
C CYS A 105 -1.59 -5.34 11.22
N ARG A 106 -2.41 -5.30 12.27
CA ARG A 106 -3.10 -6.51 12.78
C ARG A 106 -3.96 -7.17 11.72
N GLN A 107 -4.75 -6.37 10.99
CA GLN A 107 -5.65 -6.92 9.97
C GLN A 107 -4.90 -7.52 8.79
N MET A 108 -3.85 -6.86 8.29
CA MET A 108 -3.06 -7.35 7.16
C MET A 108 -2.24 -8.58 7.52
N LEU A 109 -1.63 -8.62 8.71
CA LEU A 109 -0.85 -9.76 9.17
C LEU A 109 -1.68 -11.03 9.34
N ALA A 110 -2.97 -10.91 9.64
CA ALA A 110 -3.88 -12.06 9.71
C ALA A 110 -4.03 -12.82 8.38
N ARG A 111 -3.66 -12.22 7.24
CA ARG A 111 -3.70 -12.83 5.90
C ARG A 111 -2.39 -13.51 5.49
N ASP A 112 -1.34 -13.36 6.28
CA ASP A 112 -0.06 -14.06 6.13
C ASP A 112 0.62 -13.94 4.74
N THR A 113 0.51 -12.80 4.05
CA THR A 113 1.17 -12.56 2.76
C THR A 113 2.70 -12.72 2.81
N PRO A 114 3.39 -13.21 1.75
CA PRO A 114 4.84 -13.41 1.73
C PRO A 114 5.69 -12.19 2.07
N GLY A 115 5.20 -10.98 1.80
CA GLY A 115 5.84 -9.74 2.22
C GLY A 115 4.83 -8.65 2.55
N ILE A 116 5.34 -7.56 3.13
CA ILE A 116 4.54 -6.47 3.68
C ILE A 116 5.14 -5.14 3.26
N ALA A 117 4.32 -4.28 2.67
CA ALA A 117 4.69 -2.92 2.36
C ALA A 117 4.09 -1.92 3.35
N ILE A 118 4.78 -0.80 3.57
CA ILE A 118 4.31 0.35 4.33
C ILE A 118 4.04 1.47 3.31
N GLY A 119 2.77 1.65 2.99
CA GLY A 119 2.29 2.59 1.98
C GLY A 119 1.79 3.91 2.58
N GLY A 120 1.48 4.87 1.69
CA GLY A 120 0.93 6.17 2.09
C GLY A 120 1.92 7.00 2.91
N LEU A 121 3.20 6.98 2.55
CA LEU A 121 4.28 7.84 3.04
C LEU A 121 4.88 8.61 1.86
N SER A 122 5.79 9.57 2.13
CA SER A 122 6.37 10.47 1.11
C SER A 122 5.35 11.47 0.51
N GLY A 123 4.30 11.78 1.28
CA GLY A 123 3.17 12.64 0.89
C GLY A 123 3.26 14.09 1.39
N GLY A 124 4.40 14.48 1.96
CA GLY A 124 4.64 15.83 2.51
C GLY A 124 4.61 15.93 4.04
N GLU A 125 4.61 14.79 4.74
CA GLU A 125 4.72 14.73 6.19
C GLU A 125 6.08 15.21 6.72
N ALA A 126 6.12 15.60 8.00
CA ALA A 126 7.38 15.91 8.67
C ALA A 126 8.19 14.62 8.90
N LYS A 127 9.53 14.71 8.83
CA LYS A 127 10.43 13.55 9.04
C LYS A 127 10.19 12.83 10.37
N ALA A 128 9.86 13.58 11.43
CA ALA A 128 9.55 12.98 12.72
C ALA A 128 8.26 12.14 12.71
N ASP A 129 7.24 12.56 11.96
CA ASP A 129 6.00 11.79 11.75
C ASP A 129 6.28 10.53 10.93
N TYR A 130 7.00 10.69 9.82
CA TYR A 130 7.46 9.58 8.99
C TYR A 130 8.18 8.49 9.81
N CYS A 131 9.21 8.86 10.59
CA CYS A 131 9.96 7.92 11.41
C CYS A 131 9.07 7.22 12.44
N ARG A 132 8.10 7.93 13.04
CA ARG A 132 7.15 7.33 13.99
C ARG A 132 6.27 6.28 13.32
N VAL A 133 5.79 6.54 12.10
CA VAL A 133 4.97 5.59 11.35
C VAL A 133 5.78 4.35 10.96
N VAL A 134 6.96 4.54 10.34
CA VAL A 134 7.83 3.43 9.92
C VAL A 134 8.16 2.54 11.11
N ARG A 135 8.61 3.12 12.23
CA ARG A 135 8.91 2.40 13.46
C ARG A 135 7.70 1.63 13.99
N THR A 136 6.54 2.29 14.09
CA THR A 136 5.32 1.69 14.64
C THR A 136 4.89 0.47 13.83
N CYS A 137 4.97 0.55 12.51
CA CYS A 137 4.67 -0.58 11.65
C CYS A 137 5.74 -1.67 11.81
N ALA A 138 7.01 -1.34 11.62
CA ALA A 138 8.12 -2.30 11.61
C ALA A 138 8.23 -3.13 12.90
N GLU A 139 8.01 -2.52 14.07
CA GLU A 139 8.00 -3.23 15.38
C GLU A 139 6.90 -4.29 15.50
N MET A 140 5.86 -4.24 14.66
CA MET A 140 4.77 -5.23 14.64
C MET A 140 4.94 -6.31 13.57
N LEU A 141 5.83 -6.10 12.59
CA LEU A 141 5.94 -7.02 11.45
C LEU A 141 6.86 -8.21 11.78
N PRO A 142 6.51 -9.43 11.33
CA PRO A 142 7.32 -10.63 11.57
C PRO A 142 8.76 -10.52 11.06
N ASP A 143 9.71 -11.08 11.80
CA ASP A 143 11.15 -11.00 11.48
C ASP A 143 11.52 -11.64 10.15
N LEU A 144 10.84 -12.71 9.75
CA LEU A 144 11.14 -13.48 8.54
C LEU A 144 10.31 -13.05 7.32
N LYS A 145 9.80 -11.82 7.30
CA LYS A 145 9.11 -11.23 6.16
C LYS A 145 9.73 -9.88 5.78
N PRO A 146 9.95 -9.63 4.48
CA PRO A 146 10.52 -8.36 4.03
C PRO A 146 9.55 -7.21 4.28
N ARG A 147 10.12 -6.08 4.68
CA ARG A 147 9.42 -4.82 5.00
C ARG A 147 9.77 -3.76 3.96
N TYR A 148 8.84 -3.51 3.04
CA TYR A 148 9.02 -2.59 1.93
C TYR A 148 8.45 -1.20 2.25
N VAL A 149 9.28 -0.17 2.38
CA VAL A 149 8.80 1.21 2.57
C VAL A 149 8.76 1.91 1.21
N MET A 150 7.54 2.22 0.75
CA MET A 150 7.28 2.68 -0.62
C MET A 150 7.55 4.18 -0.80
N GLY A 151 8.17 4.55 -1.92
CA GLY A 151 8.35 5.94 -2.37
C GLY A 151 9.41 6.74 -1.61
N ILE A 152 10.44 6.08 -1.08
CA ILE A 152 11.52 6.67 -0.29
C ILE A 152 12.87 6.45 -0.98
N GLY A 153 13.57 7.54 -1.28
CA GLY A 153 14.89 7.47 -1.93
C GLY A 153 15.93 8.49 -1.49
N TYR A 154 15.62 9.40 -0.57
CA TYR A 154 16.65 10.29 -0.02
C TYR A 154 17.64 9.46 0.81
N PRO A 155 18.96 9.61 0.61
CA PRO A 155 19.96 8.78 1.29
C PRO A 155 19.81 8.72 2.82
N GLU A 156 19.51 9.86 3.44
CA GLU A 156 19.26 9.96 4.87
C GLU A 156 18.01 9.18 5.32
N ASP A 157 16.95 9.18 4.51
CA ASP A 157 15.73 8.44 4.82
C ASP A 157 15.95 6.94 4.68
N LEU A 158 16.73 6.51 3.69
CA LEU A 158 17.11 5.10 3.52
C LEU A 158 17.86 4.61 4.76
N VAL A 159 18.90 5.34 5.19
CA VAL A 159 19.70 4.97 6.37
C VAL A 159 18.84 4.92 7.64
N VAL A 160 17.98 5.93 7.84
CA VAL A 160 17.09 5.96 9.01
C VAL A 160 16.07 4.82 8.95
N SER A 161 15.50 4.53 7.79
CA SER A 161 14.49 3.48 7.65
C SER A 161 15.08 2.10 7.84
N VAL A 162 16.28 1.83 7.33
CA VAL A 162 17.02 0.60 7.63
C VAL A 162 17.24 0.47 9.13
N ALA A 163 17.65 1.54 9.81
CA ALA A 163 17.81 1.53 11.27
C ALA A 163 16.48 1.31 12.03
N LEU A 164 15.33 1.62 11.41
CA LEU A 164 13.99 1.37 11.93
C LEU A 164 13.42 -0.01 11.50
N GLY A 165 14.16 -0.79 10.72
CA GLY A 165 13.81 -2.15 10.32
C GLY A 165 13.21 -2.29 8.93
N ALA A 166 13.38 -1.34 8.01
CA ALA A 166 12.97 -1.51 6.61
C ALA A 166 14.02 -2.27 5.78
N ASP A 167 13.57 -3.07 4.82
CA ASP A 167 14.41 -3.96 4.00
C ASP A 167 14.45 -3.57 2.52
N MET A 168 13.36 -2.99 2.00
CA MET A 168 13.19 -2.66 0.57
C MET A 168 12.69 -1.22 0.39
N PHE A 169 13.07 -0.60 -0.73
CA PHE A 169 12.78 0.79 -1.07
C PHE A 169 12.67 0.99 -2.59
N ASP A 170 11.94 2.03 -3.00
CA ASP A 170 11.85 2.57 -4.37
C ASP A 170 11.66 4.09 -4.33
N CYS A 171 12.05 4.84 -5.38
CA CYS A 171 11.85 6.29 -5.46
C CYS A 171 11.87 6.83 -6.89
#